data_AF-A0A2V5SLL8-F1
#
_entry.id   AF-A0A2V5SLL8-F1
#
_cell.length_a   1.000
_cell.length_b   1.000
_cell.length_c   1.000
_cell.angle_alpha   90.00
_cell.angle_beta   90.00
_cell.angle_gamma   90.00
#
_symmetry.space_group_name_H-M   'P 1'
#
loop_
_entity.id
_entity.type
_entity.pdbx_description
1 polymer ?
#
loop_
_entity_poly.entity_id
_entity_poly.type
_entity_poly.pdbx_seq_one_letter_code
_entity_poly.pdbx_strand_id
1 'polypeptide(L)'
;MFLFSAAAVPIVSAAPIASQIDALRATETIIHDQVNIPQDDIAPVSCNGKVAVDSIGWSLKTVSRAGDLAIFIGITARGSVTTLTDRALGIVHEWVQSESLRRHCYAVADSMRHFAQLQGTDADLWEAVGLLHDMDYERHPNQEQSATEGHPFTAVAWLRENGWNEEICRAILSHADCSGVSRETLLERTLCAVDELSGFVMAVARVRPSKSIHEVDVAAVKKKMKDKAFARAVGREDIVRGAAELGMPLDNVIAGVIAALQADAERLSLAGNVERVADLPADIN
;
A
#
# COMPACT_ATOMS: atom_id res chain seq x y z
N MET A 1 14.30 -64.00 -9.91
CA MET A 1 12.85 -63.87 -9.63
C MET A 1 12.71 -62.79 -8.56
N PHE A 2 12.29 -61.61 -9.01
CA PHE A 2 11.84 -60.38 -8.33
C PHE A 2 12.30 -59.22 -9.23
N LEU A 3 11.39 -58.88 -10.14
CA LEU A 3 11.47 -57.81 -11.12
C LEU A 3 11.14 -56.50 -10.43
N PHE A 4 11.95 -55.45 -10.60
CA PHE A 4 11.42 -54.10 -10.81
C PHE A 4 12.40 -53.30 -11.67
N SER A 5 11.82 -52.76 -12.74
CA SER A 5 12.43 -52.14 -13.90
C SER A 5 12.85 -50.70 -13.62
N ALA A 6 14.06 -50.32 -14.02
CA ALA A 6 14.46 -48.92 -14.14
C ALA A 6 13.74 -48.30 -15.35
N ALA A 7 12.92 -47.28 -15.12
CA ALA A 7 12.29 -46.50 -16.19
C ALA A 7 13.20 -45.32 -16.56
N ALA A 8 13.59 -45.27 -17.83
CA ALA A 8 14.30 -44.15 -18.44
C ALA A 8 13.34 -42.96 -18.65
N VAL A 9 13.84 -41.75 -18.43
CA VAL A 9 13.16 -40.48 -18.72
C VAL A 9 13.06 -40.30 -20.23
N PRO A 10 11.86 -40.12 -20.83
CA PRO A 10 11.75 -39.78 -22.24
C PRO A 10 11.99 -38.27 -22.43
N ILE A 11 12.88 -37.96 -23.37
CA ILE A 11 13.09 -36.64 -23.96
C ILE A 11 11.79 -36.24 -24.67
N VAL A 12 11.13 -35.18 -24.21
CA VAL A 12 9.93 -34.64 -24.88
C VAL A 12 10.37 -33.86 -26.12
N SER A 13 9.95 -34.38 -27.28
CA SER A 13 10.05 -33.75 -28.59
C SER A 13 9.24 -32.45 -28.64
N ALA A 14 9.84 -31.37 -29.16
CA ALA A 14 9.17 -30.11 -29.44
C ALA A 14 8.05 -30.31 -30.48
N ALA A 15 6.83 -29.84 -30.17
CA ALA A 15 5.73 -29.75 -31.12
C ALA A 15 5.91 -28.54 -32.06
N PRO A 16 5.47 -28.61 -33.32
CA PRO A 16 5.71 -27.56 -34.30
C PRO A 16 4.85 -26.32 -34.04
N ILE A 17 5.47 -25.15 -34.23
CA ILE A 17 4.98 -23.78 -33.98
C ILE A 17 3.58 -23.47 -34.58
N ALA A 18 3.12 -24.26 -35.56
CA ALA A 18 1.81 -24.09 -36.19
C ALA A 18 0.62 -24.27 -35.22
N SER A 19 0.72 -25.14 -34.20
CA SER A 19 -0.44 -25.42 -33.32
C SER A 19 -0.72 -24.33 -32.28
N GLN A 20 0.20 -23.36 -32.08
CA GLN A 20 0.02 -22.26 -31.13
C GLN A 20 -0.62 -21.02 -31.78
N ILE A 21 -0.54 -20.88 -33.11
CA ILE A 21 -1.15 -19.78 -33.85
C ILE A 21 -2.66 -19.97 -33.99
N ASP A 22 -3.14 -21.22 -34.12
CA ASP A 22 -4.58 -21.51 -34.20
C ASP A 22 -5.31 -21.33 -32.86
N ALA A 23 -4.61 -21.51 -31.73
CA ALA A 23 -5.18 -21.25 -30.41
C ALA A 23 -5.40 -19.75 -30.13
N LEU A 24 -4.56 -18.87 -30.68
CA LEU A 24 -4.68 -17.41 -30.53
C LEU A 24 -5.81 -16.81 -31.40
N ARG A 25 -6.10 -17.41 -32.56
CA ARG A 25 -7.23 -16.98 -33.42
C ARG A 25 -8.61 -17.38 -32.89
N ALA A 26 -8.68 -18.43 -32.07
CA ALA A 26 -9.93 -18.86 -31.44
C ALA A 26 -10.41 -17.91 -30.32
N THR A 27 -9.50 -17.16 -29.69
CA THR A 27 -9.84 -16.20 -28.63
C THR A 27 -10.28 -14.82 -29.13
N GLU A 28 -9.89 -14.39 -30.33
CA GLU A 28 -10.35 -13.11 -30.91
C GLU A 28 -11.76 -13.16 -31.51
N THR A 29 -12.34 -14.36 -31.68
CA THR A 29 -13.73 -14.51 -32.18
C THR A 29 -14.78 -14.53 -31.06
N ILE A 30 -14.38 -14.46 -29.79
CA ILE A 30 -15.29 -14.47 -28.63
C ILE A 30 -15.22 -13.14 -27.85
N ILE A 31 -15.12 -11.99 -28.54
CA ILE A 31 -15.35 -10.65 -27.93
C ILE A 31 -16.14 -9.76 -28.89
N HIS A 32 -17.00 -10.33 -29.74
CA HIS A 32 -17.78 -9.54 -30.70
C HIS A 32 -19.26 -9.92 -30.83
N ASP A 33 -19.87 -10.53 -29.80
CA ASP A 33 -21.29 -10.93 -29.92
C ASP A 33 -22.20 -10.69 -28.71
N GLN A 34 -21.84 -9.80 -27.77
CA GLN A 34 -22.76 -9.45 -26.66
C GLN A 34 -22.62 -7.99 -26.18
N VAL A 35 -22.62 -6.99 -27.09
CA VAL A 35 -22.97 -5.60 -26.72
C VAL A 35 -23.69 -4.95 -27.90
N ASN A 36 -25.02 -4.84 -27.80
CA ASN A 36 -25.88 -4.15 -28.77
C ASN A 36 -26.09 -2.70 -28.28
N ILE A 37 -25.40 -1.73 -28.89
CA ILE A 37 -25.66 -0.30 -28.69
C ILE A 37 -26.07 0.30 -30.04
N PRO A 38 -27.28 0.87 -30.17
CA PRO A 38 -27.74 1.45 -31.44
C PRO A 38 -26.97 2.73 -31.78
N GLN A 39 -26.50 2.79 -33.02
CA GLN A 39 -25.95 3.99 -33.65
C GLN A 39 -27.08 4.91 -34.09
N ASP A 40 -27.20 6.07 -33.45
CA ASP A 40 -27.55 7.35 -34.08
C ASP A 40 -27.16 8.49 -33.11
N ASP A 41 -26.73 9.61 -33.66
CA ASP A 41 -26.20 10.84 -33.00
C ASP A 41 -24.73 10.85 -32.53
N ILE A 42 -23.80 10.92 -33.50
CA ILE A 42 -22.52 11.62 -33.30
C ILE A 42 -22.33 12.67 -34.41
N ALA A 43 -22.47 13.94 -34.04
CA ALA A 43 -22.12 15.09 -34.87
C ALA A 43 -20.59 15.30 -34.90
N PRO A 44 -20.00 15.83 -35.99
CA PRO A 44 -18.56 16.00 -36.10
C PRO A 44 -18.10 17.25 -35.34
N VAL A 45 -17.22 17.07 -34.34
CA VAL A 45 -16.47 18.18 -33.73
C VAL A 45 -15.11 18.28 -34.42
N SER A 46 -14.91 19.39 -35.13
CA SER A 46 -13.63 19.82 -35.70
C SER A 46 -12.88 20.67 -34.68
N CYS A 47 -11.68 20.24 -34.27
CA CYS A 47 -10.71 21.09 -33.58
C CYS A 47 -9.29 20.78 -34.06
N ASN A 48 -8.72 21.70 -34.85
CA ASN A 48 -7.29 21.81 -35.08
C ASN A 48 -6.60 22.28 -33.79
N GLY A 49 -5.59 21.54 -33.32
CA GLY A 49 -4.73 21.98 -32.22
C GLY A 49 -3.61 20.98 -31.95
N LYS A 50 -2.36 21.40 -32.19
CA LYS A 50 -1.14 20.60 -32.05
C LYS A 50 -0.95 20.12 -30.61
N VAL A 51 -0.68 18.84 -30.42
CA VAL A 51 -0.10 18.31 -29.17
C VAL A 51 1.35 17.94 -29.44
N ALA A 52 2.25 18.57 -28.67
CA ALA A 52 3.67 18.30 -28.66
C ALA A 52 3.93 16.91 -28.05
N VAL A 53 4.79 16.14 -28.70
CA VAL A 53 5.30 14.85 -28.21
C VAL A 53 6.68 15.07 -27.62
N ASP A 54 6.77 15.10 -26.30
CA ASP A 54 8.04 15.16 -25.59
C ASP A 54 8.45 13.74 -25.13
N SER A 55 9.43 13.22 -25.88
CA SER A 55 10.63 12.50 -25.41
C SER A 55 10.50 11.38 -24.35
N ILE A 56 10.12 10.18 -24.81
CA ILE A 56 10.65 8.93 -24.25
C ILE A 56 11.70 8.41 -25.24
N GLY A 57 12.96 8.40 -24.81
CA GLY A 57 14.11 8.04 -25.63
C GLY A 57 14.06 6.59 -26.11
N TRP A 58 13.65 6.38 -27.35
CA TRP A 58 13.86 5.13 -28.07
C TRP A 58 15.27 5.12 -28.65
N SER A 59 16.14 4.22 -28.21
CA SER A 59 17.42 3.97 -28.87
C SER A 59 17.20 3.00 -30.04
N LEU A 60 17.15 3.54 -31.27
CA LEU A 60 17.14 2.75 -32.50
C LEU A 60 18.58 2.32 -32.79
N LYS A 61 18.90 1.03 -32.58
CA LYS A 61 20.06 0.43 -33.24
C LYS A 61 19.61 -0.10 -34.60
N THR A 62 20.04 0.57 -35.66
CA THR A 62 19.90 0.11 -37.04
C THR A 62 20.75 -1.15 -37.24
N VAL A 63 20.14 -2.24 -37.70
CA VAL A 63 20.86 -3.39 -38.24
C VAL A 63 20.85 -3.28 -39.77
N SER A 64 22.05 -3.35 -40.35
CA SER A 64 22.31 -3.27 -41.78
C SER A 64 21.69 -4.45 -42.55
N ARG A 65 21.28 -4.16 -43.78
CA ARG A 65 20.74 -5.06 -44.81
C ARG A 65 21.59 -6.32 -45.04
N ALA A 66 20.94 -7.47 -45.04
CA ALA A 66 20.91 -8.42 -46.14
C ALA A 66 19.62 -9.24 -45.98
N GLY A 67 18.94 -9.55 -47.09
CA GLY A 67 17.56 -10.03 -47.11
C GLY A 67 17.29 -11.17 -46.14
N ASP A 68 16.32 -10.99 -45.26
CA ASP A 68 15.44 -12.00 -44.71
C ASP A 68 14.39 -11.30 -43.83
N LEU A 69 13.22 -11.93 -43.76
CA LEU A 69 11.99 -11.48 -43.09
C LEU A 69 12.27 -10.85 -41.71
N ALA A 70 12.08 -9.54 -41.58
CA ALA A 70 12.19 -8.86 -40.29
C ALA A 70 11.01 -9.26 -39.39
N ILE A 71 11.21 -10.25 -38.53
CA ILE A 71 10.31 -10.55 -37.42
C ILE A 71 10.50 -9.43 -36.39
N PHE A 72 9.57 -8.48 -36.35
CA PHE A 72 9.47 -7.53 -35.26
C PHE A 72 8.97 -8.26 -34.03
N ILE A 73 9.89 -8.69 -33.15
CA ILE A 73 9.52 -9.05 -31.79
C ILE A 73 9.27 -7.73 -31.05
N GLY A 74 8.04 -7.25 -31.10
CA GLY A 74 7.57 -6.19 -30.22
C GLY A 74 7.62 -6.72 -28.78
N ILE A 75 8.63 -6.33 -28.02
CA ILE A 75 8.59 -6.45 -26.56
C ILE A 75 7.52 -5.45 -26.12
N THR A 76 6.29 -5.91 -25.92
CA THR A 76 5.29 -5.12 -25.21
C THR A 76 5.81 -4.94 -23.79
N ALA A 77 6.25 -3.73 -23.46
CA ALA A 77 6.41 -3.34 -22.07
C ALA A 77 5.04 -3.59 -21.43
N ARG A 78 4.94 -4.59 -20.54
CA ARG A 78 3.77 -4.78 -19.70
C ARG A 78 3.55 -3.44 -19.00
N GLY A 79 2.48 -2.73 -19.37
CA GLY A 79 2.08 -1.51 -18.67
C GLY A 79 1.94 -1.87 -17.20
N SER A 80 2.81 -1.34 -16.36
CA SER A 80 2.70 -1.50 -14.92
C SER A 80 1.40 -0.82 -14.50
N VAL A 81 0.42 -1.58 -14.06
CA VAL A 81 -0.78 -1.00 -13.45
C VAL A 81 -0.32 -0.40 -12.12
N THR A 82 -0.33 0.92 -12.01
CA THR A 82 -0.03 1.62 -10.76
C THR A 82 -1.12 1.30 -9.75
N THR A 83 -0.75 0.73 -8.60
CA THR A 83 -1.69 0.38 -7.53
C THR A 83 -2.20 1.63 -6.81
N LEU A 84 -3.26 1.51 -6.00
CA LEU A 84 -3.70 2.61 -5.13
C LEU A 84 -2.61 2.96 -4.13
N THR A 85 -1.93 1.94 -3.59
CA THR A 85 -0.79 2.11 -2.67
C THR A 85 0.33 2.92 -3.32
N ASP A 86 0.74 2.59 -4.55
CA ASP A 86 1.81 3.32 -5.25
C ASP A 86 1.44 4.81 -5.46
N ARG A 87 0.18 5.08 -5.81
CA ARG A 87 -0.34 6.45 -5.95
C ARG A 87 -0.34 7.18 -4.61
N ALA A 88 -0.84 6.53 -3.56
CA ALA A 88 -0.90 7.09 -2.21
C ALA A 88 0.49 7.41 -1.66
N LEU A 89 1.47 6.53 -1.89
CA LEU A 89 2.85 6.73 -1.47
C LEU A 89 3.49 7.95 -2.13
N GLY A 90 3.22 8.16 -3.43
CA GLY A 90 3.64 9.38 -4.14
C GLY A 90 3.08 10.64 -3.48
N ILE A 91 1.79 10.62 -3.13
CA ILE A 91 1.11 11.73 -2.43
C ILE A 91 1.72 11.97 -1.05
N VAL A 92 1.93 10.93 -0.24
CA VAL A 92 2.54 11.07 1.10
C VAL A 92 3.93 11.71 1.03
N HIS A 93 4.76 11.32 0.05
CA HIS A 93 6.08 11.92 -0.13
C HIS A 93 6.00 13.40 -0.56
N GLU A 94 5.00 13.77 -1.36
CA GLU A 94 4.78 15.16 -1.74
C GLU A 94 4.22 15.98 -0.58
N TRP A 95 3.23 15.44 0.14
CA TRP A 95 2.42 16.19 1.11
C TRP A 95 3.06 16.30 2.49
N VAL A 96 3.58 15.19 2.99
CA VAL A 96 4.17 15.10 4.33
C VAL A 96 5.67 15.29 4.21
N GLN A 97 6.27 16.26 4.91
CA GLN A 97 7.74 16.46 4.92
C GLN A 97 8.37 15.94 6.21
N SER A 98 7.62 15.92 7.31
CA SER A 98 8.02 15.33 8.57
C SER A 98 8.27 13.84 8.44
N GLU A 99 9.51 13.39 8.70
CA GLU A 99 9.81 11.96 8.72
C GLU A 99 9.05 11.21 9.81
N SER A 100 8.74 11.86 10.94
CA SER A 100 7.99 11.19 12.00
C SER A 100 6.55 10.94 11.57
N LEU A 101 5.93 11.90 10.87
CA LEU A 101 4.58 11.75 10.34
C LEU A 101 4.54 10.76 9.18
N ARG A 102 5.52 10.78 8.26
CA ARG A 102 5.62 9.74 7.22
C ARG A 102 5.69 8.33 7.81
N ARG A 103 6.53 8.12 8.83
CA ARG A 103 6.63 6.83 9.51
C ARG A 103 5.33 6.44 10.24
N HIS A 104 4.54 7.41 10.72
CA HIS A 104 3.19 7.16 11.26
C HIS A 104 2.26 6.66 10.15
N CYS A 105 2.16 7.38 9.03
CA CYS A 105 1.38 6.96 7.86
C CYS A 105 1.76 5.54 7.40
N TYR A 106 3.06 5.21 7.36
CA TYR A 106 3.53 3.87 7.01
C TYR A 106 3.08 2.81 8.00
N ALA A 107 3.23 3.06 9.31
CA ALA A 107 2.82 2.09 10.33
C ALA A 107 1.31 1.83 10.33
N VAL A 108 0.51 2.87 10.10
CA VAL A 108 -0.94 2.75 9.95
C VAL A 108 -1.28 1.98 8.67
N ALA A 109 -0.64 2.29 7.55
CA ALA A 109 -0.80 1.58 6.28
C ALA A 109 -0.47 0.08 6.39
N ASP A 110 0.65 -0.26 7.03
CA ASP A 110 1.06 -1.66 7.25
C ASP A 110 0.05 -2.40 8.13
N SER A 111 -0.44 -1.74 9.17
CA SER A 111 -1.49 -2.29 10.04
C SER A 111 -2.79 -2.52 9.26
N MET A 112 -3.23 -1.53 8.48
CA MET A 112 -4.41 -1.65 7.63
C MET A 112 -4.27 -2.80 6.63
N ARG A 113 -3.12 -2.91 5.95
CA ARG A 113 -2.82 -4.03 5.03
C ARG A 113 -2.88 -5.38 5.75
N HIS A 114 -2.30 -5.47 6.95
CA HIS A 114 -2.32 -6.70 7.75
C HIS A 114 -3.75 -7.14 8.11
N PHE A 115 -4.57 -6.22 8.61
CA PHE A 115 -5.96 -6.54 8.95
C PHE A 115 -6.80 -6.84 7.70
N ALA A 116 -6.56 -6.17 6.57
CA ALA A 116 -7.23 -6.50 5.32
C ALA A 116 -6.97 -7.95 4.89
N GLN A 117 -5.71 -8.40 5.00
CA GLN A 117 -5.33 -9.78 4.68
C GLN A 117 -6.00 -10.80 5.61
N LEU A 118 -6.09 -10.51 6.91
CA LEU A 118 -6.80 -11.38 7.86
C LEU A 118 -8.30 -11.49 7.56
N GLN A 119 -8.89 -10.44 7.01
CA GLN A 119 -10.32 -10.36 6.70
C GLN A 119 -10.64 -10.76 5.26
N GLY A 120 -9.63 -11.05 4.43
CA GLY A 120 -9.81 -11.39 3.01
C GLY A 120 -10.39 -10.24 2.18
N THR A 121 -10.08 -8.99 2.54
CA THR A 121 -10.55 -7.77 1.84
C THR A 121 -9.46 -7.20 0.93
N ASP A 122 -9.77 -6.09 0.24
CA ASP A 122 -8.83 -5.41 -0.65
C ASP A 122 -7.70 -4.73 0.13
N ALA A 123 -6.55 -5.39 0.20
CA ALA A 123 -5.38 -4.90 0.90
C ALA A 123 -4.76 -3.64 0.26
N ASP A 124 -4.90 -3.44 -1.06
CA ASP A 124 -4.36 -2.26 -1.75
C ASP A 124 -5.16 -1.00 -1.38
N LEU A 125 -6.49 -1.13 -1.33
CA LEU A 125 -7.37 -0.04 -0.87
C LEU A 125 -7.12 0.32 0.60
N TRP A 126 -7.00 -0.69 1.47
CA TRP A 126 -6.81 -0.47 2.91
C TRP A 126 -5.46 0.16 3.23
N GLU A 127 -4.40 -0.27 2.55
CA GLU A 127 -3.07 0.34 2.68
C GLU A 127 -3.08 1.79 2.19
N ALA A 128 -3.73 2.08 1.05
CA ALA A 128 -3.86 3.45 0.56
C ALA A 128 -4.60 4.37 1.55
N VAL A 129 -5.67 3.89 2.19
CA VAL A 129 -6.36 4.64 3.26
C VAL A 129 -5.41 4.95 4.42
N GLY A 130 -4.66 3.96 4.89
CA GLY A 130 -3.70 4.15 5.98
C GLY A 130 -2.57 5.11 5.63
N LEU A 131 -2.10 5.12 4.37
CA LEU A 131 -1.12 6.09 3.90
C LEU A 131 -1.67 7.52 3.89
N LEU A 132 -2.91 7.69 3.44
CA LEU A 132 -3.48 9.00 3.15
C LEU A 132 -4.18 9.67 4.33
N HIS A 133 -4.54 8.95 5.40
CA HIS A 133 -5.41 9.48 6.46
C HIS A 133 -4.94 10.82 7.04
N ASP A 134 -3.63 10.96 7.25
CA ASP A 134 -2.97 12.12 7.87
C ASP A 134 -2.22 13.02 6.87
N MET A 135 -2.42 12.85 5.55
CA MET A 135 -1.60 13.51 4.54
C MET A 135 -1.62 15.05 4.62
N ASP A 136 -2.68 15.65 5.17
CA ASP A 136 -2.85 17.09 5.32
C ASP A 136 -2.47 17.60 6.72
N TYR A 137 -2.23 16.73 7.71
CA TYR A 137 -2.08 17.10 9.13
C TYR A 137 -0.95 18.13 9.37
N GLU A 138 0.20 17.95 8.71
CA GLU A 138 1.35 18.85 8.86
C GLU A 138 1.08 20.27 8.34
N ARG A 139 0.32 20.39 7.23
CA ARG A 139 0.06 21.66 6.53
C ARG A 139 -1.20 22.36 7.04
N HIS A 140 -2.18 21.56 7.46
CA HIS A 140 -3.52 21.99 7.79
C HIS A 140 -3.98 21.34 9.11
N PRO A 141 -3.27 21.56 10.23
CA PRO A 141 -3.69 21.00 11.51
C PRO A 141 -5.04 21.59 11.94
N ASN A 142 -5.88 20.78 12.61
CA ASN A 142 -7.21 21.19 13.07
C ASN A 142 -7.26 21.32 14.60
N GLN A 143 -6.46 22.24 15.16
CA GLN A 143 -6.38 22.43 16.61
C GLN A 143 -7.69 22.94 17.23
N GLU A 144 -8.49 23.67 16.43
CA GLU A 144 -9.78 24.22 16.85
C GLU A 144 -10.92 23.20 16.75
N GLN A 145 -10.64 21.98 16.26
CA GLN A 145 -11.64 20.92 16.04
C GLN A 145 -12.82 21.39 15.19
N SER A 146 -12.54 22.19 14.16
CA SER A 146 -13.52 22.59 13.15
C SER A 146 -14.13 21.35 12.50
N ALA A 147 -15.44 21.37 12.27
CA ALA A 147 -16.15 20.28 11.61
C ALA A 147 -16.06 20.31 10.08
N THR A 148 -15.37 21.30 9.50
CA THR A 148 -15.30 21.49 8.04
C THR A 148 -13.94 21.97 7.53
N GLU A 149 -13.03 22.38 8.41
CA GLU A 149 -11.74 22.97 8.04
C GLU A 149 -10.57 22.25 8.72
N GLY A 150 -9.39 22.35 8.12
CA GLY A 150 -8.20 21.63 8.56
C GLY A 150 -8.32 20.12 8.33
N HIS A 151 -7.44 19.37 8.97
CA HIS A 151 -7.42 17.93 8.94
C HIS A 151 -8.70 17.31 9.57
N PRO A 152 -9.34 16.31 8.93
CA PRO A 152 -8.96 15.66 7.66
C PRO A 152 -9.67 16.22 6.40
N PHE A 153 -10.38 17.34 6.52
CA PHE A 153 -11.24 17.88 5.47
C PHE A 153 -10.44 18.40 4.28
N THR A 154 -9.25 18.96 4.49
CA THR A 154 -8.41 19.44 3.40
C THR A 154 -7.89 18.29 2.53
N ALA A 155 -7.43 17.19 3.16
CA ALA A 155 -7.05 15.97 2.45
C ALA A 155 -8.23 15.44 1.63
N VAL A 156 -9.40 15.30 2.25
CA VAL A 156 -10.56 14.69 1.60
C VAL A 156 -11.09 15.54 0.43
N ALA A 157 -11.10 16.86 0.57
CA ALA A 157 -11.45 17.75 -0.54
C ALA A 157 -10.50 17.56 -1.74
N TRP A 158 -9.20 17.56 -1.47
CA TRP A 158 -8.19 17.35 -2.52
C TRP A 158 -8.29 15.95 -3.15
N LEU A 159 -8.50 14.90 -2.36
CA LEU A 159 -8.64 13.53 -2.85
C LEU A 159 -9.84 13.39 -3.81
N ARG A 160 -10.99 14.00 -3.46
CA ARG A 160 -12.17 14.01 -4.33
C ARG A 160 -11.90 14.73 -5.65
N GLU A 161 -11.25 15.89 -5.61
CA GLU A 161 -10.87 16.66 -6.81
C GLU A 161 -9.89 15.89 -7.71
N ASN A 162 -9.08 15.00 -7.13
CA ASN A 162 -8.10 14.18 -7.85
C ASN A 162 -8.59 12.76 -8.17
N GLY A 163 -9.90 12.54 -8.13
CA GLY A 163 -10.55 11.32 -8.61
C GLY A 163 -10.35 10.09 -7.72
N TRP A 164 -10.08 10.28 -6.44
CA TRP A 164 -10.14 9.19 -5.46
C TRP A 164 -11.59 8.82 -5.15
N ASN A 165 -11.84 7.54 -4.90
CA ASN A 165 -13.20 7.06 -4.67
C ASN A 165 -13.76 7.55 -3.31
N GLU A 166 -15.08 7.57 -3.20
CA GLU A 166 -15.75 8.05 -1.98
C GLU A 166 -15.53 7.09 -0.79
N GLU A 167 -15.26 5.81 -1.04
CA GLU A 167 -14.96 4.84 0.03
C GLU A 167 -13.69 5.23 0.81
N ILE A 168 -12.61 5.58 0.11
CA ILE A 168 -11.37 6.07 0.72
C ILE A 168 -11.61 7.42 1.41
N CYS A 169 -12.29 8.34 0.73
CA CYS A 169 -12.57 9.68 1.27
C CYS A 169 -13.40 9.62 2.56
N ARG A 170 -14.44 8.78 2.58
CA ARG A 170 -15.28 8.59 3.76
C ARG A 170 -14.53 7.88 4.88
N ALA A 171 -13.71 6.87 4.57
CA ALA A 171 -12.87 6.22 5.57
C ALA A 171 -11.95 7.24 6.27
N ILE A 172 -11.30 8.10 5.48
CA ILE A 172 -10.47 9.19 5.99
C ILE A 172 -11.31 10.22 6.77
N LEU A 173 -12.52 10.60 6.37
CA LEU A 173 -13.32 11.48 7.24
C LEU A 173 -13.63 10.84 8.60
N SER A 174 -13.97 9.55 8.59
CA SER A 174 -14.44 8.84 9.79
C SER A 174 -13.38 8.63 10.87
N HIS A 175 -12.09 8.79 10.59
CA HIS A 175 -11.07 8.63 11.64
C HIS A 175 -11.09 9.80 12.62
N ALA A 176 -11.43 11.02 12.16
CA ALA A 176 -11.54 12.19 13.00
C ALA A 176 -12.96 12.37 13.55
N ASP A 177 -13.11 12.32 14.88
CA ASP A 177 -14.41 12.49 15.55
C ASP A 177 -15.07 13.85 15.24
N CYS A 178 -14.30 14.91 14.95
CA CYS A 178 -14.83 16.23 14.60
C CYS A 178 -15.58 16.27 13.25
N SER A 179 -15.41 15.27 12.38
CA SER A 179 -16.14 15.16 11.12
C SER A 179 -17.62 14.82 11.29
N GLY A 180 -17.99 14.25 12.44
CA GLY A 180 -19.34 13.71 12.66
C GLY A 180 -19.68 12.49 11.79
N VAL A 181 -18.73 11.96 11.00
CA VAL A 181 -18.93 10.76 10.18
C VAL A 181 -18.76 9.53 11.06
N SER A 182 -19.82 8.73 11.19
CA SER A 182 -19.79 7.47 11.94
C SER A 182 -19.04 6.36 11.20
N ARG A 183 -18.34 5.53 11.97
CA ARG A 183 -17.63 4.33 11.51
C ARG A 183 -18.61 3.16 11.36
N GLU A 184 -19.05 2.90 10.15
CA GLU A 184 -20.06 1.90 9.78
C GLU A 184 -19.43 0.65 9.18
N THR A 185 -18.36 0.80 8.40
CA THR A 185 -17.69 -0.30 7.70
C THR A 185 -16.56 -0.91 8.51
N LEU A 186 -16.11 -2.10 8.12
CA LEU A 186 -14.96 -2.74 8.75
C LEU A 186 -13.65 -1.96 8.48
N LEU A 187 -13.52 -1.34 7.30
CA LEU A 187 -12.40 -0.47 6.93
C LEU A 187 -12.31 0.72 7.89
N GLU A 188 -13.41 1.45 8.08
CA GLU A 188 -13.51 2.64 8.94
C GLU A 188 -13.18 2.30 10.41
N ARG A 189 -13.76 1.21 10.93
CA ARG A 189 -13.49 0.75 12.29
C ARG A 189 -12.06 0.28 12.47
N THR A 190 -11.47 -0.37 11.46
CA THR A 190 -10.07 -0.79 11.51
C THR A 190 -9.14 0.42 11.54
N LEU A 191 -9.36 1.40 10.65
CA LEU A 191 -8.54 2.62 10.61
C LEU A 191 -8.50 3.30 11.99
N CYS A 192 -9.66 3.53 12.59
CA CYS A 192 -9.74 4.11 13.93
C CYS A 192 -9.05 3.26 15.01
N ALA A 193 -9.13 1.92 14.91
CA ALA A 193 -8.53 1.03 15.90
C ALA A 193 -6.99 0.98 15.81
N VAL A 194 -6.43 1.12 14.61
CA VAL A 194 -5.00 0.97 14.38
C VAL A 194 -4.23 2.28 14.32
N ASP A 195 -4.89 3.42 14.11
CA ASP A 195 -4.25 4.75 13.99
C ASP A 195 -3.38 5.08 15.21
N GLU A 196 -4.00 5.47 16.33
CA GLU A 196 -3.32 5.81 17.59
C GLU A 196 -2.45 4.65 18.11
N LEU A 197 -2.92 3.41 17.91
CA LEU A 197 -2.21 2.22 18.39
C LEU A 197 -0.89 2.00 17.65
N SER A 198 -0.84 2.24 16.33
CA SER A 198 0.39 2.09 15.54
C SER A 198 1.45 3.06 16.04
N GLY A 199 1.11 4.35 16.17
CA GLY A 199 2.00 5.37 16.72
C GLY A 199 2.47 5.03 18.14
N PHE A 200 1.58 4.49 18.98
CA PHE A 200 1.90 4.05 20.33
C PHE A 200 2.90 2.88 20.35
N VAL A 201 2.67 1.84 19.54
CA VAL A 201 3.57 0.67 19.43
C VAL A 201 4.95 1.08 18.91
N MET A 202 5.02 1.97 17.92
CA MET A 202 6.28 2.56 17.47
C MET A 202 7.01 3.28 18.61
N ALA A 203 6.30 4.06 19.43
CA ALA A 203 6.89 4.72 20.59
C ALA A 203 7.42 3.70 21.61
N VAL A 204 6.71 2.59 21.83
CA VAL A 204 7.13 1.50 22.73
C VAL A 204 8.44 0.87 22.24
N ALA A 205 8.57 0.64 20.93
CA ALA A 205 9.82 0.15 20.33
C ALA A 205 10.97 1.16 20.53
N ARG A 206 10.72 2.46 20.26
CA ARG A 206 11.75 3.52 20.30
C ARG A 206 12.38 3.75 21.68
N VAL A 207 11.66 3.48 22.76
CA VAL A 207 12.20 3.65 24.13
C VAL A 207 12.93 2.41 24.65
N ARG A 208 12.99 1.32 23.88
CA ARG A 208 13.84 0.18 24.21
C ARG A 208 15.30 0.50 23.88
N PRO A 209 16.29 -0.06 24.62
CA PRO A 209 17.71 0.13 24.31
C PRO A 209 18.06 -0.28 22.87
N SER A 210 17.51 -1.41 22.41
CA SER A 210 17.68 -1.91 21.04
C SER A 210 17.01 -1.03 19.98
N LYS A 211 15.98 -0.26 20.36
CA LYS A 211 15.03 0.43 19.48
C LYS A 211 14.32 -0.51 18.48
N SER A 212 14.29 -1.81 18.77
CA SER A 212 13.76 -2.82 17.85
C SER A 212 12.30 -3.16 18.15
N ILE A 213 11.46 -3.21 17.12
CA ILE A 213 10.08 -3.71 17.21
C ILE A 213 10.02 -5.22 17.46
N HIS A 214 11.08 -5.96 17.12
CA HIS A 214 11.15 -7.41 17.33
C HIS A 214 11.21 -7.81 18.81
N GLU A 215 11.55 -6.87 19.70
CA GLU A 215 11.53 -7.09 21.16
C GLU A 215 10.22 -6.63 21.82
N VAL A 216 9.28 -6.07 21.06
CA VAL A 216 7.99 -5.59 21.57
C VAL A 216 6.98 -6.73 21.56
N ASP A 217 6.34 -6.96 22.71
CA ASP A 217 5.24 -7.89 22.89
C ASP A 217 4.00 -7.18 23.43
N VAL A 218 2.85 -7.88 23.41
CA VAL A 218 1.57 -7.37 23.90
C VAL A 218 1.66 -6.89 25.36
N ALA A 219 2.40 -7.62 26.19
CA ALA A 219 2.57 -7.30 27.60
C ALA A 219 3.29 -5.95 27.81
N ALA A 220 4.35 -5.68 27.03
CA ALA A 220 5.08 -4.42 27.08
C ALA A 220 4.21 -3.23 26.64
N VAL A 221 3.43 -3.40 25.57
CA VAL A 221 2.49 -2.36 25.11
C VAL A 221 1.47 -2.05 26.21
N LYS A 222 0.80 -3.08 26.75
CA LYS A 222 -0.18 -2.91 27.84
C LYS A 222 0.43 -2.31 29.11
N LYS A 223 1.68 -2.65 29.43
CA LYS A 223 2.41 -2.04 30.55
C LYS A 223 2.61 -0.55 30.30
N LYS A 224 2.98 -0.15 29.09
CA LYS A 224 3.17 1.25 28.70
C LYS A 224 1.86 2.04 28.63
N MET A 225 0.73 1.41 28.27
CA MET A 225 -0.58 2.06 28.30
C MET A 225 -0.98 2.52 29.71
N LYS A 226 -0.45 1.88 30.77
CA LYS A 226 -0.69 2.30 32.17
C LYS A 226 0.16 3.51 32.59
N ASP A 227 1.22 3.81 31.84
CA ASP A 227 2.09 4.95 32.09
C ASP A 227 1.54 6.20 31.37
N LYS A 228 0.78 7.02 32.10
CA LYS A 228 0.17 8.24 31.55
C LYS A 228 1.20 9.26 31.05
N ALA A 229 2.44 9.21 31.55
CA ALA A 229 3.49 10.13 31.13
C ALA A 229 4.15 9.71 29.81
N PHE A 230 4.05 8.45 29.43
CA PHE A 230 4.63 7.90 28.22
C PHE A 230 3.72 8.13 27.00
N ALA A 231 4.25 8.72 25.92
CA ALA A 231 3.47 9.06 24.71
C ALA A 231 2.18 9.83 25.05
N ARG A 232 2.33 10.95 25.78
CA ARG A 232 1.20 11.71 26.36
C ARG A 232 0.13 12.11 25.35
N ALA A 233 0.52 12.37 24.11
CA ALA A 233 -0.37 12.79 23.03
C ALA A 233 -1.35 11.70 22.57
N VAL A 234 -1.05 10.41 22.79
CA VAL A 234 -1.89 9.30 22.34
C VAL A 234 -3.03 9.07 23.33
N GLY A 235 -4.29 9.12 22.90
CA GLY A 235 -5.43 8.79 23.75
C GLY A 235 -5.51 7.30 24.08
N ARG A 236 -5.50 6.91 25.36
CA ARG A 236 -5.50 5.47 25.75
C ARG A 236 -6.91 4.93 25.64
N GLU A 237 -7.88 5.79 25.94
CA GLU A 237 -9.30 5.60 25.76
C GLU A 237 -9.63 5.37 24.28
N ASP A 238 -8.97 6.06 23.36
CA ASP A 238 -9.15 5.89 21.91
C ASP A 238 -8.69 4.52 21.44
N ILE A 239 -7.53 4.05 21.89
CA ILE A 239 -7.04 2.68 21.61
C ILE A 239 -8.05 1.62 22.11
N VAL A 240 -8.58 1.78 23.33
CA VAL A 240 -9.53 0.83 23.92
C VAL A 240 -10.87 0.87 23.18
N ARG A 241 -11.37 2.07 22.87
CA ARG A 241 -12.60 2.30 22.12
C ARG A 241 -12.50 1.70 20.72
N GLY A 242 -11.42 1.96 19.99
CA GLY A 242 -11.20 1.45 18.64
C GLY A 242 -11.21 -0.08 18.59
N ALA A 243 -10.54 -0.76 19.53
CA ALA A 243 -10.59 -2.21 19.63
C ALA A 243 -12.01 -2.74 19.90
N ALA A 244 -12.75 -2.09 20.78
CA ALA A 244 -14.12 -2.45 21.10
C ALA A 244 -15.08 -2.25 19.92
N GLU A 245 -14.97 -1.12 19.19
CA GLU A 245 -15.74 -0.85 17.98
C GLU A 245 -15.43 -1.87 16.88
N LEU A 246 -14.15 -2.21 16.68
CA LEU A 246 -13.72 -3.26 15.76
C LEU A 246 -14.27 -4.66 16.14
N GLY A 247 -14.77 -4.84 17.36
CA GLY A 247 -15.30 -6.11 17.85
C GLY A 247 -14.19 -7.12 18.14
N MET A 248 -12.97 -6.66 18.42
CA MET A 248 -11.80 -7.50 18.66
C MET A 248 -11.25 -7.30 20.09
N PRO A 249 -10.81 -8.38 20.77
CA PRO A 249 -10.06 -8.23 22.01
C PRO A 249 -8.84 -7.33 21.80
N LEU A 250 -8.62 -6.36 22.70
CA LEU A 250 -7.50 -5.42 22.62
C LEU A 250 -6.15 -6.11 22.40
N ASP A 251 -5.92 -7.23 23.10
CA ASP A 251 -4.67 -8.00 22.99
C ASP A 251 -4.45 -8.52 21.56
N ASN A 252 -5.51 -8.86 20.83
CA ASN A 252 -5.43 -9.31 19.44
C ASN A 252 -5.13 -8.14 18.49
N VAL A 253 -5.71 -6.96 18.74
CA VAL A 253 -5.42 -5.76 17.94
C VAL A 253 -3.97 -5.34 18.13
N ILE A 254 -3.48 -5.33 19.38
CA ILE A 254 -2.07 -5.05 19.70
C ILE A 254 -1.15 -6.06 19.02
N ALA A 255 -1.47 -7.36 19.07
CA ALA A 255 -0.66 -8.39 18.41
C ALA A 255 -0.62 -8.20 16.89
N GLY A 256 -1.75 -7.85 16.25
CA GLY A 256 -1.82 -7.59 14.81
C GLY A 256 -0.98 -6.38 14.40
N VAL A 257 -1.08 -5.27 15.14
CA VAL A 257 -0.24 -4.08 14.92
C VAL A 257 1.25 -4.42 15.09
N ILE A 258 1.64 -5.11 16.17
CA ILE A 258 3.05 -5.54 16.34
C ILE A 258 3.52 -6.38 15.13
N ALA A 259 2.73 -7.35 14.68
CA ALA A 259 3.08 -8.19 13.55
C ALA A 259 3.23 -7.39 12.25
N ALA A 260 2.33 -6.44 11.99
CA ALA A 260 2.41 -5.54 10.85
C ALA A 260 3.70 -4.71 10.87
N LEU A 261 4.00 -4.05 11.99
CA LEU A 261 5.18 -3.19 12.13
C LEU A 261 6.49 -3.99 12.10
N GLN A 262 6.47 -5.25 12.55
CA GLN A 262 7.64 -6.14 12.44
C GLN A 262 7.95 -6.50 10.99
N ALA A 263 6.94 -6.63 10.12
CA ALA A 263 7.14 -6.98 8.71
C ALA A 263 7.84 -5.87 7.92
N ASP A 264 7.72 -4.61 8.37
CA ASP A 264 8.29 -3.44 7.71
C ASP A 264 9.24 -2.63 8.62
N ALA A 265 9.91 -3.34 9.53
CA ALA A 265 10.76 -2.74 10.54
C ALA A 265 11.88 -1.83 9.96
N GLU A 266 12.38 -2.11 8.75
CA GLU A 266 13.40 -1.28 8.11
C GLU A 266 12.87 0.09 7.68
N ARG A 267 11.77 0.16 6.92
CA ARG A 267 11.19 1.43 6.47
C ARG A 267 10.71 2.27 7.65
N LEU A 268 10.20 1.62 8.70
CA LEU A 268 9.79 2.28 9.95
C LEU A 268 10.96 2.73 10.84
N SER A 269 12.21 2.34 10.49
CA SER A 269 13.41 2.59 11.31
C SER A 269 13.31 1.97 12.71
N LEU A 270 12.73 0.76 12.78
CA LEU A 270 12.49 -0.04 13.98
C LEU A 270 13.15 -1.42 13.94
N ALA A 271 14.03 -1.72 12.98
CA ALA A 271 14.78 -2.98 12.95
C ALA A 271 15.72 -3.13 14.16
N GLY A 272 16.16 -2.00 14.72
CA GLY A 272 17.06 -1.91 15.87
C GLY A 272 18.34 -1.14 15.52
N ASN A 273 19.12 -0.80 16.54
CA ASN A 273 20.45 -0.24 16.30
C ASN A 273 21.35 -1.35 15.73
N VAL A 274 21.84 -1.18 14.51
CA VAL A 274 23.02 -1.92 14.08
C VAL A 274 24.18 -1.35 14.91
N GLU A 275 24.63 -2.09 15.93
CA GLU A 275 25.96 -1.82 16.48
C GLU A 275 26.91 -1.94 15.29
N ARG A 276 27.44 -0.80 14.82
CA ARG A 276 28.67 -0.84 14.05
C ARG A 276 29.68 -1.47 14.99
N VAL A 277 30.06 -2.71 14.70
CA VAL A 277 31.30 -3.32 15.21
C VAL A 277 32.45 -2.50 14.64
N ALA A 278 32.66 -1.32 15.20
CA ALA A 278 33.85 -0.53 15.04
C ALA A 278 34.73 -0.85 16.26
N ASP A 279 35.98 -1.17 15.98
CA ASP A 279 37.09 -1.33 16.91
C ASP A 279 37.25 -2.72 17.54
N LEU A 280 37.52 -3.72 16.69
CA LEU A 280 38.49 -4.75 17.06
C LEU A 280 39.88 -4.07 17.10
N PRO A 281 40.63 -4.13 18.21
CA PRO A 281 41.96 -3.54 18.27
C PRO A 281 42.88 -4.24 17.28
N ALA A 282 43.35 -3.47 16.30
CA ALA A 282 44.44 -3.86 15.42
C ALA A 282 45.74 -3.74 16.22
N ASP A 283 46.14 -4.79 16.95
CA ASP A 283 47.51 -4.98 17.41
C ASP A 283 47.72 -6.45 17.82
N ILE A 284 48.03 -7.28 16.83
CA ILE A 284 48.90 -8.45 17.03
C ILE A 284 50.00 -8.34 15.97
N ASN A 285 51.14 -7.80 16.38
CA ASN A 285 52.45 -8.01 15.77
C ASN A 285 53.49 -8.12 16.88
#